data_AF-A0A6L7Z2Z2-F1
#
_entry.id   AF-A0A6L7Z2Z2-F1
#
_cell.length_a   1.000
_cell.length_b   1.000
_cell.length_c   1.000
_cell.angle_alpha   90.00
_cell.angle_beta   90.00
_cell.angle_gamma   90.00
#
_symmetry.space_group_name_H-M   'P 1'
#
loop_
_entity.id
_entity.type
_entity.pdbx_description
1 polymer ?
#
loop_
_entity_poly.entity_id
_entity_poly.type
_entity_poly.pdbx_seq_one_letter_code
_entity_poly.pdbx_strand_id
1 'polypeptide(L)'
;MIRLLRMIEQSRPQAVLPFHETPRPHEIASVIRRPPVNLASSVAEYLDWRGFAVDPVTRSILRRTVELSARVRTISGLARNLYLSRRALGRRFLKSRIPVPSHWLQISRILRATIKLQNSDGTLFNVACSLGYPDGFSLSNQMQRLCGLRPLEVRDLAGWEWVFETWIQREAEMGSIAPAVLNSRPSIAVERRSREGTEDRADRTRAATV
;
A
#
# COMPACT_ATOMS: atom_id res chain seq x y z
N MET A 1 -11.37 -4.80 18.08
CA MET A 1 -10.60 -3.80 18.86
C MET A 1 -9.50 -4.43 19.73
N ILE A 2 -9.83 -5.36 20.64
CA ILE A 2 -8.89 -5.96 21.62
C ILE A 2 -7.66 -6.63 20.97
N ARG A 3 -7.83 -7.28 19.81
CA ARG A 3 -6.74 -7.97 19.10
C ARG A 3 -5.69 -7.03 18.51
N LEU A 4 -6.11 -5.84 18.06
CA LEU A 4 -5.23 -4.81 17.52
C LEU A 4 -4.39 -4.18 18.65
N LEU A 5 -5.02 -3.88 19.78
CA LEU A 5 -4.35 -3.36 20.98
C LEU A 5 -3.26 -4.31 21.48
N ARG A 6 -3.55 -5.62 21.58
CA ARG A 6 -2.56 -6.64 21.99
C ARG A 6 -1.38 -6.76 21.00
N MET A 7 -1.62 -6.63 19.69
CA MET A 7 -0.53 -6.60 18.70
C MET A 7 0.33 -5.34 18.85
N ILE A 8 -0.29 -4.18 19.08
CA ILE A 8 0.42 -2.91 19.28
C ILE A 8 1.26 -2.97 20.57
N GLU A 9 0.73 -3.51 21.66
CA GLU A 9 1.47 -3.73 22.91
C GLU A 9 2.71 -4.62 22.71
N GLN A 10 2.60 -5.68 21.90
CA GLN A 10 3.72 -6.55 21.55
C GLN A 10 4.73 -5.88 20.61
N SER A 11 4.35 -4.80 19.94
CA SER A 11 5.18 -4.08 18.97
C SER A 11 6.18 -3.11 19.62
N ARG A 12 6.22 -2.99 20.96
CA ARG A 12 6.96 -1.96 21.71
C ARG A 12 6.66 -0.56 21.14
N PRO A 13 5.48 0.01 21.43
CA PRO A 13 5.05 1.29 20.84
C PRO A 13 6.02 2.45 21.16
N GLN A 14 6.86 2.31 22.18
CA GLN A 14 7.96 3.23 22.50
C GLN A 14 9.00 3.35 21.38
N ALA A 15 9.13 2.35 20.50
CA ALA A 15 9.99 2.44 19.32
C ALA A 15 9.40 3.36 18.23
N VAL A 16 8.08 3.58 18.25
CA VAL A 16 7.36 4.46 17.31
C VAL A 16 7.18 5.85 17.91
N LEU A 17 6.98 5.93 19.23
CA LEU A 17 6.84 7.15 20.02
C LEU A 17 7.87 7.14 21.16
N PRO A 18 9.14 7.47 20.88
CA PRO A 18 10.17 7.51 21.93
C PRO A 18 9.77 8.56 22.97
N PHE A 19 10.06 8.27 24.25
CA PHE A 19 9.75 9.14 25.41
C PHE A 19 8.27 9.24 25.82
N HIS A 20 7.38 8.46 25.21
CA HIS A 20 6.01 8.27 25.72
C HIS A 20 5.95 7.03 26.63
N GLU A 21 5.79 7.23 27.94
CA GLU A 21 5.68 6.12 28.91
C GLU A 21 4.41 5.29 28.69
N THR A 22 3.31 5.94 28.31
CA THR A 22 2.01 5.30 28.00
C THR A 22 1.38 5.95 26.75
N PRO A 23 1.82 5.60 25.53
CA PRO A 23 1.32 6.22 24.31
C PRO A 23 -0.18 5.94 24.13
N ARG A 24 -0.99 7.01 24.03
CA ARG A 24 -2.44 6.88 23.87
C ARG A 24 -2.78 6.40 22.46
N PRO A 25 -3.87 5.64 22.24
CA PRO A 25 -4.21 5.13 20.91
C PRO A 25 -4.28 6.19 19.80
N HIS A 26 -4.73 7.41 20.11
CA HIS A 26 -4.77 8.51 19.15
C HIS A 26 -3.38 9.08 18.81
N GLU A 27 -2.41 9.01 19.73
CA GLU A 27 -1.02 9.42 19.49
C GLU A 27 -0.34 8.43 18.53
N ILE A 28 -0.54 7.13 18.74
CA ILE A 28 -0.07 6.09 17.81
C ILE A 28 -0.73 6.26 16.44
N ALA A 29 -2.05 6.46 16.41
CA ALA A 29 -2.78 6.70 15.17
C ALA A 29 -2.26 7.95 14.44
N SER A 30 -1.86 9.01 15.15
CA SER A 30 -1.31 10.22 14.54
C SER A 30 0.01 9.96 13.80
N VAL A 31 0.86 9.07 14.32
CA VAL A 31 2.10 8.68 13.65
C VAL A 31 1.82 7.87 12.39
N ILE A 32 0.87 6.93 12.45
CA ILE A 32 0.50 6.09 11.30
C ILE A 32 -0.21 6.93 10.22
N ARG A 33 -1.04 7.90 10.60
CA ARG A 33 -1.76 8.79 9.66
C ARG A 33 -0.87 9.81 8.99
N ARG A 34 0.38 9.98 9.45
CA ARG A 34 1.29 11.00 8.93
C ARG A 34 1.39 10.88 7.40
N PRO A 35 1.14 11.96 6.64
CA PRO A 35 1.24 11.91 5.20
C PRO A 35 2.64 11.44 4.77
N PRO A 36 2.75 10.51 3.83
CA PRO A 36 4.04 10.14 3.28
C PRO A 36 4.65 11.35 2.56
N VAL A 37 5.94 11.59 2.77
CA VAL A 37 6.70 12.66 2.08
C VAL A 37 6.59 12.46 0.56
N ASN A 38 6.68 11.21 0.10
CA ASN A 38 6.46 10.84 -1.28
C ASN A 38 5.59 9.57 -1.36
N LEU A 39 4.32 9.75 -1.72
CA LEU A 39 3.36 8.65 -1.84
C LEU A 39 3.84 7.55 -2.79
N ALA A 40 4.53 7.88 -3.88
CA ALA A 40 4.96 6.87 -4.84
C ALA A 40 6.08 5.98 -4.31
N SER A 41 7.03 6.56 -3.58
CA SER A 41 8.06 5.80 -2.87
C SER A 41 7.42 4.93 -1.79
N SER A 42 6.53 5.49 -0.96
CA SER A 42 5.87 4.74 0.11
C SER A 42 4.99 3.60 -0.42
N VAL A 43 4.30 3.78 -1.56
CA VAL A 43 3.58 2.68 -2.23
C VAL A 43 4.54 1.60 -2.72
N ALA A 44 5.68 1.98 -3.33
CA ALA A 44 6.67 1.00 -3.79
C ALA A 44 7.28 0.20 -2.62
N GLU A 45 7.64 0.89 -1.54
CA GLU A 45 8.13 0.29 -0.29
C GLU A 45 7.08 -0.62 0.35
N TYR A 46 5.81 -0.22 0.38
CA TYR A 46 4.72 -1.05 0.89
C TYR A 46 4.57 -2.32 0.06
N LEU A 47 4.60 -2.22 -1.27
CA LEU A 47 4.54 -3.38 -2.16
C LEU A 47 5.74 -4.31 -1.95
N ASP A 48 6.95 -3.77 -1.77
CA ASP A 48 8.13 -4.55 -1.38
C ASP A 48 7.94 -5.26 -0.05
N TRP A 49 7.46 -4.52 0.96
CA TRP A 49 7.15 -5.03 2.29
C TRP A 49 6.07 -6.13 2.26
N ARG A 50 5.09 -6.00 1.38
CA ARG A 50 4.00 -6.96 1.22
C ARG A 50 4.43 -8.22 0.45
N GLY A 51 5.61 -8.21 -0.17
CA GLY A 51 6.11 -9.29 -1.00
C GLY A 51 5.54 -9.30 -2.42
N PHE A 52 5.13 -8.14 -2.92
CA PHE A 52 4.53 -7.97 -4.23
C PHE A 52 5.58 -8.14 -5.35
N ALA A 53 5.67 -9.33 -5.94
CA ALA A 53 6.69 -9.65 -6.94
C ALA A 53 6.30 -9.23 -8.35
N VAL A 54 6.93 -8.16 -8.81
CA VAL A 54 6.93 -7.73 -10.22
C VAL A 54 8.35 -7.40 -10.66
N ASP A 55 8.61 -7.49 -11.96
CA ASP A 55 9.91 -7.13 -12.53
C ASP A 55 10.26 -5.65 -12.25
N PRO A 56 11.56 -5.29 -12.17
CA PRO A 56 11.99 -3.93 -11.82
C PRO A 56 11.40 -2.84 -12.71
N VAL A 57 11.18 -3.16 -13.98
CA VAL A 57 10.69 -2.18 -14.94
C VAL A 57 9.18 -1.98 -14.78
N THR A 58 8.41 -3.02 -14.45
CA THR A 58 6.98 -2.88 -14.08
C THR A 58 6.82 -2.16 -12.74
N ARG A 59 7.69 -2.44 -11.76
CA ARG A 59 7.77 -1.67 -10.50
C ARG A 59 7.97 -0.18 -10.75
N SER A 60 8.90 0.18 -11.63
CA SER A 60 9.14 1.58 -12.03
C SER A 60 7.90 2.22 -12.64
N ILE A 61 7.15 1.49 -13.48
CA ILE A 61 5.88 1.97 -14.04
C ILE A 61 4.81 2.16 -12.96
N LEU A 62 4.70 1.25 -12.00
CA LEU A 62 3.75 1.40 -10.88
C LEU A 62 4.07 2.66 -10.07
N ARG A 63 5.33 2.83 -9.66
CA ARG A 63 5.79 4.04 -8.98
C ARG A 63 5.45 5.29 -9.78
N ARG A 64 5.78 5.32 -11.07
CA ARG A 64 5.50 6.47 -11.94
C ARG A 64 4.00 6.71 -12.14
N THR A 65 3.18 5.65 -12.14
CA THR A 65 1.72 5.77 -12.19
C THR A 65 1.19 6.48 -10.95
N VAL A 66 1.69 6.12 -9.76
CA VAL A 66 1.34 6.79 -8.50
C VAL A 66 1.76 8.26 -8.53
N GLU A 67 2.96 8.59 -9.00
CA GLU A 67 3.42 9.97 -9.17
C GLU A 67 2.51 10.77 -10.10
N LEU A 68 2.23 10.24 -11.29
CA LEU A 68 1.45 10.89 -12.34
C LEU A 68 -0.02 11.07 -11.98
N SER A 69 -0.58 10.24 -11.10
CA SER A 69 -1.99 10.29 -10.68
C SER A 69 -2.41 11.64 -10.07
N ALA A 70 -1.46 12.46 -9.62
CA ALA A 70 -1.70 13.83 -9.15
C ALA A 70 -2.28 14.73 -10.26
N ARG A 71 -1.88 14.50 -11.51
CA ARG A 71 -2.19 15.39 -12.64
C ARG A 71 -2.91 14.68 -13.79
N VAL A 72 -2.66 13.39 -13.96
CA VAL A 72 -3.24 12.58 -15.04
C VAL A 72 -4.53 11.91 -14.56
N ARG A 73 -5.55 11.95 -15.41
CA ARG A 73 -6.89 11.37 -15.15
C ARG A 73 -7.31 10.29 -16.15
N THR A 74 -6.58 10.14 -17.25
CA THR A 74 -6.94 9.23 -18.34
C THR A 74 -5.82 8.26 -18.65
N ILE A 75 -6.19 7.07 -19.15
CA ILE A 75 -5.20 6.05 -19.56
C ILE A 75 -4.36 6.52 -20.75
N SER A 76 -4.97 7.28 -21.67
CA SER A 76 -4.23 7.91 -22.77
C SER A 76 -3.17 8.89 -22.26
N GLY A 77 -3.51 9.73 -21.28
CA GLY A 77 -2.57 10.65 -20.67
C GLY A 77 -1.47 9.92 -19.89
N LEU A 78 -1.82 8.85 -19.18
CA LEU A 78 -0.87 8.02 -18.43
C LEU A 78 0.14 7.36 -19.36
N ALA A 79 -0.35 6.67 -20.39
CA ALA A 79 0.49 5.98 -21.37
C ALA A 79 1.45 6.96 -22.06
N ARG A 80 0.96 8.14 -22.46
CA ARG A 80 1.80 9.20 -23.05
C ARG A 80 2.91 9.66 -22.11
N ASN A 81 2.61 9.89 -20.83
CA ASN A 81 3.60 10.30 -19.82
C ASN A 81 4.59 9.19 -19.45
N LEU A 82 4.26 7.93 -19.76
CA LEU A 82 5.13 6.77 -19.59
C LEU A 82 5.89 6.41 -20.89
N TYR A 83 5.73 7.19 -21.97
CA TYR A 83 6.29 6.90 -23.30
C TYR A 83 5.88 5.52 -23.83
N LEU A 84 4.64 5.10 -23.55
CA LEU A 84 4.06 3.84 -24.00
C LEU A 84 2.75 4.08 -24.76
N SER A 85 2.40 3.16 -25.66
CA SER A 85 1.03 3.11 -26.16
C SER A 85 0.09 2.49 -25.12
N ARG A 86 -1.22 2.80 -25.18
CA ARG A 86 -2.24 2.19 -24.30
C ARG A 86 -2.18 0.65 -24.37
N ARG A 87 -2.02 0.10 -25.58
CA ARG A 87 -1.91 -1.34 -25.82
C ARG A 87 -0.65 -1.93 -25.20
N ALA A 88 0.50 -1.25 -25.32
CA ALA A 88 1.74 -1.71 -24.71
C ALA A 88 1.64 -1.74 -23.18
N LEU A 89 1.08 -0.67 -22.58
CA LEU A 89 0.87 -0.58 -21.13
C LEU A 89 -0.07 -1.68 -20.63
N GLY A 90 -1.21 -1.89 -21.32
CA GLY A 90 -2.16 -2.95 -20.97
C GLY A 90 -1.56 -4.35 -21.06
N ARG A 91 -0.87 -4.68 -22.17
CA ARG A 91 -0.19 -5.98 -22.33
C ARG A 91 0.86 -6.22 -21.26
N ARG A 92 1.55 -5.17 -20.83
CA ARG A 92 2.56 -5.28 -19.79
C ARG A 92 1.95 -5.66 -18.45
N PHE A 93 0.88 -4.99 -18.03
CA PHE A 93 0.21 -5.28 -16.76
C PHE A 93 -0.39 -6.68 -16.77
N LEU A 94 -0.97 -7.09 -17.91
CA LEU A 94 -1.44 -8.45 -18.13
C LEU A 94 -0.31 -9.48 -18.00
N LYS A 95 0.84 -9.26 -18.67
CA LYS A 95 2.00 -10.15 -18.59
C LYS A 95 2.54 -10.26 -17.16
N SER A 96 2.54 -9.16 -16.42
CA SER A 96 2.94 -9.13 -15.01
C SER A 96 1.88 -9.71 -14.06
N ARG A 97 0.70 -10.11 -14.57
CA ARG A 97 -0.42 -10.69 -13.80
C ARG A 97 -0.88 -9.81 -12.63
N ILE A 98 -0.97 -8.51 -12.91
CA ILE A 98 -1.45 -7.48 -11.99
C ILE A 98 -2.68 -6.76 -12.57
N PRO A 99 -3.43 -5.99 -11.75
CA PRO A 99 -4.62 -5.27 -12.18
C PRO A 99 -4.33 -4.37 -13.37
N VAL A 100 -5.34 -4.11 -14.19
CA VAL A 100 -5.20 -3.27 -15.39
C VAL A 100 -4.77 -1.83 -15.07
N PRO A 101 -4.18 -1.09 -16.02
CA PRO A 101 -3.63 0.25 -15.75
C PRO A 101 -4.63 1.26 -15.17
N SER A 102 -5.92 1.12 -15.50
CA SER A 102 -6.98 1.98 -14.95
C SER A 102 -7.20 1.77 -13.46
N HIS A 103 -7.11 0.54 -12.96
CA HIS A 103 -7.29 0.27 -11.54
C HIS A 103 -6.16 0.93 -10.75
N TRP A 104 -4.91 0.76 -11.20
CA TRP A 104 -3.74 1.41 -10.61
C TRP A 104 -3.81 2.94 -10.62
N LEU A 105 -4.26 3.54 -11.73
CA LEU A 105 -4.45 4.99 -11.79
C LEU A 105 -5.52 5.46 -10.79
N GLN A 106 -6.63 4.74 -10.71
CA GLN A 106 -7.74 5.13 -9.83
C GLN A 106 -7.41 4.92 -8.35
N ILE A 107 -6.81 3.79 -7.95
CA ILE A 107 -6.40 3.59 -6.56
C ILE A 107 -5.37 4.63 -6.13
N SER A 108 -4.42 4.98 -7.00
CA SER A 108 -3.44 6.04 -6.70
C SER A 108 -4.10 7.39 -6.39
N ARG A 109 -5.22 7.70 -7.08
CA ARG A 109 -6.02 8.91 -6.80
C ARG A 109 -6.81 8.77 -5.50
N ILE A 110 -7.35 7.60 -5.21
CA ILE A 110 -8.02 7.31 -3.94
C ILE A 110 -7.04 7.44 -2.77
N LEU A 111 -5.80 6.94 -2.87
CA LEU A 111 -4.79 7.10 -1.81
C LEU A 111 -4.48 8.57 -1.52
N ARG A 112 -4.42 9.42 -2.55
CA ARG A 112 -4.29 10.88 -2.36
C ARG A 112 -5.51 11.49 -1.67
N ALA A 113 -6.70 11.03 -2.00
CA ALA A 113 -7.93 11.44 -1.32
C ALA A 113 -7.93 11.00 0.14
N THR A 114 -7.56 9.75 0.42
CA THR A 114 -7.42 9.18 1.76
C THR A 114 -6.48 10.01 2.62
N ILE A 115 -5.28 10.33 2.12
CA ILE A 115 -4.30 11.13 2.86
C ILE A 115 -4.88 12.52 3.18
N LYS A 116 -5.58 13.16 2.23
CA LYS A 116 -6.24 14.45 2.48
C LYS A 116 -7.38 14.33 3.49
N LEU A 117 -8.21 13.31 3.40
CA LEU A 117 -9.33 13.08 4.33
C LEU A 117 -8.83 12.79 5.75
N GLN A 118 -7.71 12.09 5.91
CA GLN A 118 -7.15 11.76 7.22
C GLN A 118 -6.39 12.92 7.87
N ASN A 119 -5.94 13.91 7.07
CA ASN A 119 -5.05 14.98 7.52
C ASN A 119 -5.59 16.39 7.25
N SER A 120 -6.89 16.52 6.96
CA SER A 120 -7.54 17.83 6.85
C SER A 120 -9.00 17.78 7.25
N ASP A 121 -9.46 18.89 7.84
CA ASP A 121 -10.87 19.15 8.17
C ASP A 121 -11.68 19.64 6.95
N GLY A 122 -11.10 19.55 5.75
CA GLY A 122 -11.76 19.93 4.51
C GLY A 122 -12.99 19.07 4.23
N THR A 123 -14.05 19.68 3.71
CA THR A 123 -15.25 18.95 3.29
C THR A 123 -14.93 17.93 2.20
N LEU A 124 -15.75 16.88 2.09
CA LEU A 124 -15.59 15.88 1.03
C LEU A 124 -15.58 16.52 -0.37
N PHE A 125 -16.43 17.54 -0.57
CA PHE A 125 -16.48 18.32 -1.80
C PHE A 125 -15.14 19.01 -2.09
N ASN A 126 -14.57 19.74 -1.13
CA ASN A 126 -13.30 20.45 -1.32
C ASN A 126 -12.14 19.47 -1.63
N VAL A 127 -12.09 18.33 -0.93
CA VAL A 127 -11.10 17.29 -1.19
C VAL A 127 -11.26 16.74 -2.61
N ALA A 128 -12.49 16.41 -3.02
CA ALA A 128 -12.80 15.88 -4.34
C ALA A 128 -12.39 16.86 -5.46
N CYS A 129 -12.81 18.13 -5.36
CA CYS A 129 -12.47 19.17 -6.34
C CYS A 129 -10.96 19.41 -6.41
N SER A 130 -10.25 19.40 -5.28
CA SER A 130 -8.78 19.57 -5.27
C SER A 130 -8.03 18.46 -6.02
N LEU A 131 -8.65 17.29 -6.19
CA LEU A 131 -8.12 16.16 -6.97
C LEU A 131 -8.70 16.11 -8.39
N GLY A 132 -9.58 17.05 -8.74
CA GLY A 132 -10.28 17.17 -10.01
C GLY A 132 -11.32 16.08 -10.24
N TYR A 133 -12.05 15.69 -9.19
CA TYR A 133 -13.39 15.10 -9.32
C TYR A 133 -14.42 16.24 -9.46
N PRO A 134 -15.52 16.02 -10.20
CA PRO A 134 -16.56 17.04 -10.35
C PRO A 134 -17.29 17.33 -9.02
N ASP A 135 -17.42 16.32 -8.16
CA ASP A 135 -18.13 16.42 -6.89
C ASP A 135 -17.66 15.33 -5.89
N GLY A 136 -18.13 15.44 -4.64
CA GLY A 136 -17.86 14.47 -3.59
C GLY A 136 -18.49 13.10 -3.82
N PHE A 137 -19.60 13.03 -4.55
CA PHE A 137 -20.31 11.78 -4.85
C PHE A 137 -19.48 10.88 -5.78
N SER A 138 -18.85 11.46 -6.79
CA SER A 138 -17.95 10.81 -7.74
C SER A 138 -16.73 10.21 -7.05
N LEU A 139 -16.16 10.94 -6.09
CA LEU A 139 -15.08 10.43 -5.24
C LEU A 139 -15.57 9.27 -4.37
N SER A 140 -16.70 9.44 -3.68
CA SER A 140 -17.31 8.42 -2.82
C SER A 140 -17.60 7.12 -3.59
N ASN A 141 -18.21 7.22 -4.77
CA ASN A 141 -18.52 6.06 -5.61
C ASN A 141 -17.26 5.33 -6.08
N GLN A 142 -16.23 6.08 -6.47
CA GLN A 142 -14.96 5.45 -6.87
C GLN A 142 -14.28 4.75 -5.70
N MET A 143 -14.31 5.35 -4.50
CA MET A 143 -13.77 4.76 -3.27
C MET A 143 -14.53 3.48 -2.89
N GLN A 144 -15.86 3.49 -2.94
CA GLN A 144 -16.65 2.29 -2.69
C GLN A 144 -16.33 1.19 -3.70
N ARG A 145 -16.30 1.51 -4.99
CA ARG A 145 -16.12 0.50 -6.04
C ARG A 145 -14.78 -0.21 -5.91
N LEU A 146 -13.72 0.55 -5.60
CA LEU A 146 -12.36 0.01 -5.51
C LEU A 146 -12.06 -0.64 -4.16
N CYS A 147 -12.45 0.02 -3.07
CA CYS A 147 -12.03 -0.36 -1.73
C CYS A 147 -13.18 -0.89 -0.86
N GLY A 148 -14.43 -0.74 -1.27
CA GLY A 148 -15.58 -1.08 -0.42
C GLY A 148 -15.81 -0.12 0.75
N LEU A 149 -15.11 1.02 0.77
CA LEU A 149 -15.13 2.00 1.86
C LEU A 149 -15.79 3.31 1.43
N ARG A 150 -16.49 3.95 2.38
CA ARG A 150 -17.01 5.32 2.27
C ARG A 150 -15.99 6.34 2.79
N PRO A 151 -16.08 7.61 2.33
CA PRO A 151 -15.18 8.66 2.79
C PRO A 151 -15.15 8.87 4.31
N LEU A 152 -16.29 8.70 4.99
CA LEU A 152 -16.35 8.83 6.45
C LEU A 152 -15.54 7.74 7.15
N GLU A 153 -15.73 6.48 6.74
CA GLU A 153 -14.95 5.34 7.28
C GLU A 153 -13.44 5.55 7.07
N VAL A 154 -13.05 6.09 5.92
CA VAL A 154 -11.65 6.38 5.60
C VAL A 154 -11.01 7.41 6.53
N ARG A 155 -11.78 8.39 7.04
CA ARG A 155 -11.27 9.36 8.04
C ARG A 155 -10.88 8.70 9.35
N ASP A 156 -11.58 7.62 9.71
CA ASP A 156 -11.38 6.92 10.97
C ASP A 156 -10.28 5.85 10.88
N LEU A 157 -9.86 5.44 9.68
CA LEU A 157 -8.75 4.52 9.51
C LEU A 157 -7.40 5.10 9.95
N ALA A 158 -6.48 4.23 10.35
CA ALA A 158 -5.19 4.63 10.92
C ALA A 158 -4.15 5.08 9.88
N GLY A 159 -4.39 4.89 8.57
CA GLY A 159 -3.45 5.28 7.52
C GLY A 159 -3.96 4.96 6.12
N TRP A 160 -3.19 5.34 5.11
CA TRP A 160 -3.52 5.08 3.71
C TRP A 160 -3.25 3.62 3.32
N GLU A 161 -2.35 2.95 4.04
CA GLU A 161 -1.98 1.55 3.88
C GLU A 161 -3.20 0.64 4.07
N TRP A 162 -4.11 0.98 4.99
CA TRP A 162 -5.35 0.22 5.20
C TRP A 162 -6.22 0.22 3.94
N VAL A 163 -6.42 1.40 3.35
CA VAL A 163 -7.19 1.55 2.10
C VAL A 163 -6.50 0.82 0.95
N PHE A 164 -5.16 0.89 0.89
CA PHE A 164 -4.40 0.22 -0.15
C PHE A 164 -4.46 -1.31 -0.01
N GLU A 165 -4.30 -1.85 1.20
CA GLU A 165 -4.40 -3.29 1.47
C GLU A 165 -5.81 -3.79 1.20
N THR A 166 -6.87 -3.05 1.57
CA THR A 166 -8.23 -3.42 1.22
C THR A 166 -8.42 -3.52 -0.30
N TRP A 167 -7.84 -2.58 -1.07
CA TRP A 167 -7.87 -2.68 -2.53
C TRP A 167 -7.07 -3.88 -3.06
N ILE A 168 -5.86 -4.13 -2.54
CA ILE A 168 -5.04 -5.30 -2.91
C ILE A 168 -5.81 -6.61 -2.68
N GLN A 169 -6.44 -6.77 -1.51
CA GLN A 169 -7.20 -7.98 -1.18
C GLN A 169 -8.39 -8.17 -2.12
N ARG A 170 -9.15 -7.12 -2.41
CA ARG A 170 -10.26 -7.19 -3.37
C ARG A 170 -9.81 -7.54 -4.78
N GLU A 171 -8.71 -6.98 -5.25
CA GLU A 171 -8.15 -7.34 -6.57
C GLU A 171 -7.66 -8.79 -6.60
N ALA A 172 -7.15 -9.31 -5.48
CA ALA A 172 -6.78 -10.72 -5.36
C ALA A 172 -8.01 -11.65 -5.37
N GLU A 173 -9.07 -11.31 -4.62
CA GLU A 173 -10.36 -12.02 -4.61
C GLU A 173 -11.01 -12.04 -6.00
N MET A 174 -10.89 -10.96 -6.76
CA MET A 174 -11.35 -10.87 -8.16
C MET A 174 -10.42 -11.57 -9.16
N GLY A 175 -9.30 -12.17 -8.72
CA GLY A 175 -8.33 -12.83 -9.58
C GLY A 175 -7.50 -11.88 -10.47
N SER A 176 -7.55 -10.58 -10.21
CA SER A 176 -6.80 -9.56 -10.96
C SER A 176 -5.34 -9.44 -10.53
N ILE A 177 -5.02 -9.93 -9.31
CA ILE A 177 -3.64 -10.17 -8.87
C ILE A 177 -3.44 -11.69 -8.76
N ALA A 178 -2.46 -12.23 -9.49
CA ALA A 178 -2.14 -13.65 -9.34
C ALA A 178 -1.52 -13.96 -7.95
N PRO A 179 -1.82 -15.11 -7.33
CA PRO A 179 -1.26 -15.47 -6.01
C PRO A 179 0.28 -15.44 -5.94
N ALA A 180 0.93 -15.82 -7.04
CA ALA A 180 2.39 -15.78 -7.17
C ALA A 180 2.98 -14.36 -7.08
N VAL A 181 2.17 -13.31 -7.30
CA VAL A 181 2.56 -11.92 -7.14
C VAL A 181 2.50 -11.50 -5.67
N LEU A 182 1.59 -12.03 -4.84
CA LEU A 182 1.42 -11.58 -3.44
C LEU A 182 2.25 -12.34 -2.40
N ASN A 183 2.58 -13.61 -2.67
CA ASN A 183 3.13 -14.53 -1.68
C ASN A 183 4.64 -14.78 -1.88
N SER A 184 5.38 -13.81 -2.42
CA SER A 184 6.79 -14.03 -2.80
C SER A 184 7.77 -13.83 -1.65
N ARG A 185 7.29 -13.41 -0.46
CA ARG A 185 8.11 -13.39 0.76
C ARG A 185 8.05 -14.75 1.45
N PRO A 186 9.17 -15.44 1.70
CA PRO A 186 9.19 -16.40 2.79
C PRO A 186 8.79 -15.67 4.07
N SER A 187 7.91 -16.27 4.87
CA SER A 187 7.49 -15.68 6.14
C SER A 187 8.72 -15.30 6.97
N ILE A 188 8.70 -14.16 7.68
CA ILE A 188 9.77 -13.75 8.60
C ILE A 188 10.06 -14.86 9.64
N ALA A 189 9.07 -15.71 9.94
CA ALA A 189 9.22 -16.89 10.79
C ALA A 189 10.01 -18.05 10.14
N VAL A 190 10.06 -18.11 8.80
CA VAL A 190 10.88 -19.07 8.04
C VAL A 190 12.33 -18.60 8.00
N GLU A 191 12.58 -17.30 7.80
CA GLU A 191 13.95 -16.75 7.84
C GLU A 191 14.63 -16.89 9.21
N ARG A 192 13.88 -16.78 10.32
CA ARG A 192 14.43 -17.03 11.67
C ARG A 192 14.80 -18.50 11.90
N ARG A 193 13.90 -19.43 11.51
CA ARG A 193 14.17 -20.88 11.62
C ARG A 193 15.32 -21.35 10.73
N SER A 194 15.46 -20.77 9.54
CA SER A 194 16.57 -21.07 8.65
C SER A 194 17.92 -20.55 9.18
N ARG A 195 17.94 -19.42 9.91
CA ARG A 195 19.16 -18.93 10.56
C ARG A 195 19.53 -19.75 11.79
N GLU A 196 18.56 -20.05 12.66
CA GLU A 196 18.76 -20.89 13.85
C GLU A 196 19.22 -22.33 13.48
N GLY A 197 18.62 -22.93 12.45
CA GLY A 197 19.03 -24.27 11.98
C GLY A 197 20.40 -24.32 11.27
N THR A 198 20.90 -23.17 10.80
CA THR A 198 22.23 -23.09 10.17
C THR A 198 23.33 -22.83 11.21
N GLU A 199 23.02 -22.05 12.25
CA GLU A 199 23.90 -21.84 13.41
C GLU A 199 24.07 -23.13 14.25
N ASP A 200 22.98 -23.86 14.50
CA ASP A 200 23.00 -25.12 15.28
C ASP A 200 23.75 -26.25 14.55
N ARG A 201 23.83 -26.18 13.21
CA ARG A 201 24.61 -27.12 12.39
C ARG A 201 26.09 -26.74 12.30
N ALA A 202 26.41 -25.44 12.36
CA ALA A 202 27.79 -24.96 12.37
C ALA A 202 28.48 -25.27 13.72
N ASP A 203 27.75 -25.18 14.84
CA ASP A 203 28.27 -25.48 16.17
C ASP A 203 28.53 -26.98 16.39
N ARG A 204 27.64 -27.86 15.89
CA ARG A 204 27.85 -29.32 15.94
C ARG A 204 29.03 -29.77 15.09
N THR A 205 29.32 -29.09 13.97
CA THR A 205 30.47 -29.42 13.13
C THR A 205 31.80 -28.99 13.78
N ARG A 206 31.80 -27.90 14.55
CA ARG A 206 32.96 -27.45 15.33
C ARG A 206 33.24 -28.32 16.56
N ALA A 207 32.21 -28.85 17.21
CA ALA A 207 32.35 -29.75 18.36
C ALA A 207 32.83 -31.17 18.00
N ALA A 208 32.74 -31.57 16.72
CA ALA A 208 33.18 -32.89 16.26
C ALA A 208 34.60 -32.92 15.65
N THR A 209 35.31 -31.78 15.65
CA THR A 209 36.67 -31.65 15.08
C THR A 209 37.74 -31.36 16.16
N VAL A 210 37.40 -31.55 17.45
CA VAL A 210 38.34 -31.49 18.59
C VAL A 210 38.29 -32.82 19.32
#